data_AF-A0A482IY27-F1
#
_entry.id   AF-A0A482IY27-F1
#
_cell.length_a   1.000
_cell.length_b   1.000
_cell.length_c   1.000
_cell.angle_alpha   90.00
_cell.angle_beta   90.00
_cell.angle_gamma   90.00
#
_symmetry.space_group_name_H-M   'P 1'
#
loop_
_entity.id
_entity.type
_entity.pdbx_description
1 polymer ?
#
loop_
_entity_poly.entity_id
_entity_poly.type
_entity_poly.pdbx_seq_one_letter_code
_entity_poly.pdbx_strand_id
1 'polypeptide(L)'
;MSLPRIHERQRGAVAIIVGIMIVVLVGFIGLALDLGKLYVSKSELQNRADSCALAAARDLTGATPLTVSEAAGLTAAARNLVLFQGNLEKQPNITSAESVTYSDSLADPFLDKNSVTYALNTIKYVKCDVSRGNIANWFAQVLNAIPGIHIGANTVGAFAVATTTSAQTTCAIPVYICRPDTATPAVPGGYTIGQWLTAKIGTSGGGVYGGGNFGWADLSGGKGNTPALDTQLQGAGQCNLPALNTQIGTTGNKASLSDAWNSRFGIATNKTTGVTDFTGFAYTSTTWTAQSNAYNGTSTDSKGASQPNFLAARKAYQPYQGDSVTGLSTKGTAASQATYQAGADRRLVLAPIVDCSTFSTPGTHQANVTGWACVLMVDPMQQGGNIDTVHLEYRGDSSLPGSPCATQGMPGASTGVGPLVPVLVQ
;
A
#
# COMPACT_ATOMS: atom_id res chain seq x y z
N MET A 1 -13.90 72.18 -60.79
CA MET A 1 -13.21 71.07 -60.10
C MET A 1 -13.87 70.84 -58.76
N SER A 2 -14.67 69.78 -58.65
CA SER A 2 -14.82 68.92 -57.47
C SER A 2 -15.98 67.95 -57.78
N LEU A 3 -15.65 66.67 -57.97
CA LEU A 3 -16.62 65.62 -58.23
C LEU A 3 -17.32 65.22 -56.93
N PRO A 4 -18.66 65.11 -56.89
CA PRO A 4 -19.33 64.50 -55.75
C PRO A 4 -19.06 62.99 -55.77
N ARG A 5 -18.31 62.50 -54.78
CA ARG A 5 -18.20 61.06 -54.50
C ARG A 5 -19.52 60.57 -53.93
N ILE A 6 -20.29 59.82 -54.71
CA ILE A 6 -21.40 59.02 -54.21
C ILE A 6 -20.78 57.84 -53.45
N HIS A 7 -20.73 57.93 -52.14
CA HIS A 7 -20.43 56.78 -51.28
C HIS A 7 -21.76 56.07 -51.02
N GLU A 8 -22.03 55.00 -51.77
CA GLU A 8 -23.18 54.14 -51.49
C GLU A 8 -23.06 53.55 -50.08
N ARG A 9 -24.13 53.70 -49.29
CA ARG A 9 -24.23 53.25 -47.90
C ARG A 9 -24.42 51.73 -47.84
N GLN A 10 -23.35 50.94 -47.93
CA GLN A 10 -23.35 49.52 -47.54
C GLN A 10 -23.25 49.31 -46.01
N ARG A 11 -24.02 50.06 -45.20
CA ARG A 11 -23.97 49.92 -43.72
C ARG A 11 -24.95 48.88 -43.15
N GLY A 12 -25.95 48.45 -43.91
CA GLY A 12 -26.96 47.46 -43.45
C GLY A 12 -26.52 46.01 -43.59
N ALA A 13 -25.88 45.64 -44.70
CA ALA A 13 -25.46 44.26 -44.96
C ALA A 13 -24.38 43.76 -43.98
N VAL A 14 -23.47 44.65 -43.59
CA VAL A 14 -22.41 44.35 -42.60
C VAL A 14 -23.03 44.01 -41.24
N ALA A 15 -24.07 44.71 -40.81
CA ALA A 15 -24.74 44.44 -39.53
C ALA A 15 -25.40 43.05 -39.51
N ILE A 16 -26.00 42.62 -40.62
CA ILE A 16 -26.61 41.29 -40.75
C ILE A 16 -25.55 40.19 -40.68
N ILE A 17 -24.46 40.34 -41.44
CA ILE A 17 -23.36 39.37 -41.46
C ILE A 17 -22.71 39.27 -40.07
N VAL A 18 -22.45 40.39 -39.41
CA VAL A 18 -21.89 40.43 -38.05
C VAL A 18 -22.84 39.76 -37.05
N GLY A 19 -24.14 40.03 -37.13
CA GLY A 19 -25.14 39.38 -36.28
C GLY A 19 -25.15 37.86 -36.42
N ILE A 20 -25.12 37.35 -37.65
CA ILE A 20 -25.06 35.90 -37.92
C ILE A 20 -23.74 35.30 -37.40
N MET A 21 -22.62 35.98 -37.63
CA MET A 21 -21.30 35.51 -37.16
C MET A 21 -21.22 35.43 -35.64
N ILE A 22 -21.80 36.38 -34.91
CA ILE A 22 -21.86 36.33 -33.44
C ILE A 22 -22.64 35.08 -32.98
N VAL A 23 -23.77 34.77 -33.60
CA VAL A 23 -24.56 33.57 -33.25
C VAL A 23 -23.74 32.30 -33.50
N VAL A 24 -23.05 32.22 -34.64
CA VAL A 24 -22.18 31.07 -34.97
C VAL A 24 -21.04 30.94 -33.96
N LEU A 25 -20.36 32.03 -33.62
CA LEU A 25 -19.27 32.03 -32.64
C LEU A 25 -19.74 31.60 -31.24
N VAL A 26 -20.90 32.09 -30.79
CA VAL A 26 -21.50 31.65 -29.52
C VAL A 26 -21.86 30.17 -29.56
N GLY A 27 -22.36 29.66 -30.69
CA GLY A 27 -22.59 28.23 -30.89
C GLY A 27 -21.32 27.39 -30.73
N PHE A 28 -20.19 27.84 -31.31
CA PHE A 28 -18.91 27.17 -31.14
C PHE A 28 -18.39 27.22 -29.69
N ILE A 29 -18.59 28.33 -28.98
CA ILE A 29 -18.24 28.43 -27.55
C ILE A 29 -19.06 27.42 -26.74
N GLY A 30 -20.36 27.32 -26.99
CA GLY A 30 -21.22 26.35 -26.31
C GLY A 30 -20.76 24.90 -26.54
N LEU A 31 -20.47 24.55 -27.78
CA LEU A 31 -19.94 23.23 -28.14
C LEU A 31 -18.59 22.95 -27.46
N ALA A 32 -17.68 23.93 -27.44
CA ALA A 32 -16.39 23.80 -26.79
C ALA A 32 -16.52 23.55 -25.28
N LEU A 33 -17.44 24.24 -24.61
CA LEU A 33 -17.71 24.04 -23.18
C LEU A 33 -18.33 22.67 -22.88
N ASP A 34 -19.27 22.22 -23.70
CA ASP A 34 -19.88 20.89 -23.54
C ASP A 34 -18.86 19.76 -23.76
N LEU A 35 -18.05 19.86 -24.82
CA LEU A 35 -17.00 18.89 -25.08
C LEU A 35 -15.90 18.94 -24.00
N GLY A 36 -15.52 20.13 -23.55
CA GLY A 36 -14.58 20.32 -22.46
C GLY A 36 -15.04 19.63 -21.18
N LYS A 37 -16.33 19.76 -20.83
CA LYS A 37 -16.93 19.07 -19.68
C LYS A 37 -16.85 17.55 -19.82
N LEU A 38 -17.15 16.99 -20.99
CA LEU A 38 -17.04 15.54 -21.22
C LEU A 38 -15.59 15.06 -21.15
N TYR A 39 -14.66 15.84 -21.69
CA TYR A 39 -13.24 15.51 -21.66
C TYR A 39 -12.69 15.50 -20.24
N VAL A 40 -12.98 16.54 -19.44
CA VAL A 40 -12.60 16.59 -18.03
C VAL A 40 -13.22 15.43 -17.25
N SER A 41 -14.52 15.17 -17.44
CA SER A 41 -15.19 14.05 -16.77
C SER A 41 -14.56 12.70 -17.14
N LYS A 42 -14.14 12.50 -18.39
CA LYS A 42 -13.45 11.28 -18.81
C LYS A 42 -12.07 11.17 -18.15
N SER A 43 -11.31 12.26 -18.08
CA SER A 43 -10.01 12.28 -17.41
C SER A 43 -10.11 11.99 -15.91
N GLU A 44 -11.13 12.53 -15.23
CA GLU A 44 -11.37 12.25 -13.82
C GLU A 44 -11.78 10.78 -13.58
N LEU A 45 -12.60 10.21 -14.47
CA LEU A 45 -12.92 8.78 -14.44
C LEU A 45 -11.70 7.90 -14.69
N GLN A 46 -10.77 8.31 -15.56
CA GLN A 46 -9.53 7.57 -15.78
C GLN A 46 -8.68 7.54 -14.51
N ASN A 47 -8.48 8.70 -13.84
CA ASN A 47 -7.76 8.75 -12.57
C ASN A 47 -8.40 7.84 -11.51
N ARG A 48 -9.75 7.79 -11.49
CA ARG A 48 -10.51 6.90 -10.62
C ARG A 48 -10.24 5.42 -10.94
N ALA A 49 -10.36 5.03 -12.20
CA ALA A 49 -10.08 3.66 -12.65
C ALA A 49 -8.63 3.24 -12.35
N ASP A 50 -7.66 4.10 -12.65
CA ASP A 50 -6.23 3.86 -12.42
C ASP A 50 -5.94 3.64 -10.93
N SER A 51 -6.48 4.50 -10.06
CA SER A 51 -6.34 4.36 -8.61
C SER A 51 -6.97 3.08 -8.08
N CYS A 52 -8.12 2.69 -8.64
CA CYS A 52 -8.80 1.44 -8.30
C CYS A 52 -7.95 0.24 -8.68
N ALA A 53 -7.47 0.20 -9.93
CA ALA A 53 -6.69 -0.93 -10.44
C ALA A 53 -5.37 -1.07 -9.67
N LEU A 54 -4.63 0.03 -9.44
CA LEU A 54 -3.38 0.00 -8.68
C LEU A 54 -3.57 -0.43 -7.23
N ALA A 55 -4.60 0.08 -6.55
CA ALA A 55 -4.87 -0.30 -5.16
C ALA A 55 -5.34 -1.75 -5.04
N ALA A 56 -6.18 -2.22 -5.97
CA ALA A 56 -6.61 -3.62 -5.99
C ALA A 56 -5.45 -4.57 -6.34
N ALA A 57 -4.57 -4.19 -7.27
CA ALA A 57 -3.41 -4.98 -7.67
C ALA A 57 -2.40 -5.14 -6.53
N ARG A 58 -2.26 -4.14 -5.66
CA ARG A 58 -1.39 -4.20 -4.48
C ARG A 58 -1.66 -5.44 -3.61
N ASP A 59 -2.94 -5.82 -3.51
CA ASP A 59 -3.40 -6.95 -2.69
C ASP A 59 -3.56 -8.25 -3.49
N LEU A 60 -3.20 -8.27 -4.78
CA LEU A 60 -3.07 -9.50 -5.59
C LEU A 60 -1.81 -10.29 -5.24
N THR A 61 -1.63 -10.54 -3.95
CA THR A 61 -0.50 -11.30 -3.43
C THR A 61 -0.70 -12.81 -3.51
N GLY A 62 -1.94 -13.27 -3.71
CA GLY A 62 -2.32 -14.69 -3.59
C GLY A 62 -2.40 -15.18 -2.13
N ALA A 63 -2.05 -14.34 -1.15
CA ALA A 63 -2.12 -14.65 0.27
C ALA A 63 -3.44 -14.21 0.92
N THR A 64 -4.13 -13.25 0.29
CA THR A 64 -5.37 -12.66 0.81
C THR A 64 -6.54 -12.94 -0.14
N PRO A 65 -7.79 -13.03 0.38
CA PRO A 65 -8.97 -13.19 -0.47
C PRO A 65 -9.21 -11.97 -1.36
N LEU A 66 -9.79 -12.18 -2.55
CA LEU A 66 -10.10 -11.11 -3.51
C LEU A 66 -11.04 -10.02 -2.95
N THR A 67 -11.82 -10.33 -1.91
CA THR A 67 -12.64 -9.31 -1.22
C THR A 67 -11.80 -8.18 -0.61
N VAL A 68 -10.55 -8.47 -0.21
CA VAL A 68 -9.63 -7.46 0.31
C VAL A 68 -9.16 -6.56 -0.83
N SER A 69 -8.71 -7.16 -1.93
CA SER A 69 -8.30 -6.47 -3.16
C SER A 69 -9.41 -5.57 -3.72
N GLU A 70 -10.64 -6.07 -3.85
CA GLU A 70 -11.77 -5.28 -4.32
C GLU A 70 -12.06 -4.09 -3.40
N ALA A 71 -12.10 -4.32 -2.09
CA ALA A 71 -12.36 -3.27 -1.11
C ALA A 71 -11.26 -2.18 -1.15
N ALA A 72 -10.00 -2.55 -1.31
CA ALA A 72 -8.89 -1.62 -1.49
C ALA A 72 -9.04 -0.79 -2.76
N GLY A 73 -9.37 -1.44 -3.88
CA GLY A 73 -9.65 -0.79 -5.17
C GLY A 73 -10.76 0.24 -5.07
N LEU A 74 -11.95 -0.17 -4.60
CA LEU A 74 -13.11 0.72 -4.47
C LEU A 74 -12.86 1.87 -3.48
N THR A 75 -12.14 1.62 -2.38
CA THR A 75 -11.79 2.67 -1.41
C THR A 75 -10.87 3.72 -2.04
N ALA A 76 -9.88 3.31 -2.84
CA ALA A 76 -9.01 4.23 -3.56
C ALA A 76 -9.78 4.99 -4.65
N ALA A 77 -10.66 4.32 -5.38
CA ALA A 77 -11.51 4.91 -6.39
C ALA A 77 -12.41 6.01 -5.80
N ALA A 78 -13.01 5.78 -4.63
CA ALA A 78 -13.86 6.73 -3.94
C ALA A 78 -13.15 8.03 -3.51
N ARG A 79 -11.80 8.04 -3.44
CA ARG A 79 -10.99 9.24 -3.21
C ARG A 79 -10.79 10.09 -4.47
N ASN A 80 -11.00 9.52 -5.64
CA ASN A 80 -10.92 10.21 -6.92
C ASN A 80 -12.30 10.72 -7.33
N LEU A 81 -12.45 12.03 -7.19
CA LEU A 81 -13.68 12.76 -7.47
C LEU A 81 -13.88 12.94 -8.97
N VAL A 82 -15.12 13.18 -9.39
CA VAL A 82 -15.56 13.23 -10.79
C VAL A 82 -16.52 14.40 -11.02
N LEU A 83 -16.59 14.85 -12.27
CA LEU A 83 -17.35 16.02 -12.72
C LEU A 83 -17.05 17.26 -11.86
N PHE A 84 -15.78 17.71 -11.87
CA PHE A 84 -15.33 18.88 -11.12
C PHE A 84 -15.42 18.69 -9.60
N GLN A 85 -14.71 17.69 -9.08
CA GLN A 85 -14.62 17.40 -7.64
C GLN A 85 -15.93 16.92 -6.97
N GLY A 86 -16.86 16.37 -7.74
CA GLY A 86 -18.03 15.71 -7.18
C GLY A 86 -17.75 14.28 -6.74
N ASN A 87 -18.37 13.84 -5.64
CA ASN A 87 -18.35 12.43 -5.29
C ASN A 87 -19.35 11.69 -6.19
N LEU A 88 -18.87 10.72 -6.99
CA LEU A 88 -19.69 9.97 -7.96
C LEU A 88 -20.99 9.48 -7.32
N GLU A 89 -20.93 8.76 -6.21
CA GLU A 89 -22.10 8.14 -5.55
C GLU A 89 -23.07 9.14 -4.92
N LYS A 90 -22.64 10.37 -4.64
CA LYS A 90 -23.46 11.39 -3.96
C LYS A 90 -24.08 12.40 -4.92
N GLN A 91 -23.89 12.25 -6.23
CA GLN A 91 -24.46 13.15 -7.21
C GLN A 91 -25.92 12.79 -7.50
N PRO A 92 -26.84 13.77 -7.57
CA PRO A 92 -28.23 13.52 -7.88
C PRO A 92 -28.41 13.10 -9.35
N ASN A 93 -29.40 12.22 -9.62
CA ASN A 93 -29.85 11.82 -10.96
C ASN A 93 -28.76 11.24 -11.88
N ILE A 94 -27.80 10.51 -11.31
CA ILE A 94 -26.76 9.82 -12.09
C ILE A 94 -27.13 8.37 -12.37
N THR A 95 -26.55 7.83 -13.43
CA THR A 95 -26.35 6.39 -13.61
C THR A 95 -24.85 6.14 -13.54
N SER A 96 -24.39 5.30 -12.61
CA SER A 96 -22.98 4.94 -12.51
C SER A 96 -22.82 3.46 -12.29
N ALA A 97 -21.79 2.90 -12.90
CA ALA A 97 -21.36 1.53 -12.64
C ALA A 97 -19.86 1.53 -12.38
N GLU A 98 -19.43 0.81 -11.35
CA GLU A 98 -18.04 0.61 -11.00
C GLU A 98 -17.86 -0.86 -10.60
N SER A 99 -16.88 -1.54 -11.18
CA SER A 99 -16.65 -2.96 -10.97
C SER A 99 -15.16 -3.30 -10.95
N VAL A 100 -14.80 -4.28 -10.12
CA VAL A 100 -13.44 -4.83 -10.03
C VAL A 100 -13.48 -6.30 -10.44
N THR A 101 -12.70 -6.64 -11.47
CA THR A 101 -12.69 -7.98 -12.07
C THR A 101 -11.26 -8.48 -12.22
N TYR A 102 -11.07 -9.78 -12.33
CA TYR A 102 -9.77 -10.45 -12.18
C TYR A 102 -9.50 -11.44 -13.30
N SER A 103 -8.23 -11.60 -13.66
CA SER A 103 -7.77 -12.60 -14.64
C SER A 103 -6.34 -13.07 -14.35
N ASP A 104 -5.98 -14.27 -14.83
CA ASP A 104 -4.60 -14.77 -14.87
C ASP A 104 -3.84 -14.35 -16.14
N SER A 105 -4.54 -13.83 -17.14
CA SER A 105 -4.00 -13.39 -18.44
C SER A 105 -4.76 -12.19 -19.01
N LEU A 106 -4.07 -11.32 -19.75
CA LEU A 106 -4.72 -10.22 -20.48
C LEU A 106 -5.59 -10.72 -21.65
N ALA A 107 -5.35 -11.94 -22.14
CA ALA A 107 -6.12 -12.52 -23.24
C ALA A 107 -7.42 -13.19 -22.77
N ASP A 108 -7.53 -13.50 -21.48
CA ASP A 108 -8.65 -14.21 -20.90
C ASP A 108 -9.71 -13.25 -20.35
N PRO A 109 -10.99 -13.69 -20.22
CA PRO A 109 -12.04 -12.86 -19.65
C PRO A 109 -11.72 -12.45 -18.22
N PHE A 110 -11.97 -11.18 -17.89
CA PHE A 110 -11.94 -10.71 -16.52
C PHE A 110 -13.24 -11.09 -15.80
N LEU A 111 -13.13 -11.75 -14.65
CA LEU A 111 -14.25 -12.30 -13.90
C LEU A 111 -14.39 -11.59 -12.54
N ASP A 112 -15.63 -11.43 -12.08
CA ASP A 112 -15.90 -10.96 -10.71
C ASP A 112 -15.31 -11.93 -9.68
N LYS A 113 -14.97 -11.42 -8.49
CA LYS A 113 -14.37 -12.21 -7.40
C LYS A 113 -15.10 -13.53 -7.06
N ASN A 114 -16.41 -13.58 -7.26
CA ASN A 114 -17.26 -14.75 -6.97
C ASN A 114 -17.32 -15.77 -8.12
N SER A 115 -16.88 -15.36 -9.31
CA SER A 115 -16.92 -16.14 -10.55
C SER A 115 -15.52 -16.62 -10.98
N VAL A 116 -14.46 -16.12 -10.32
CA VAL A 116 -13.08 -16.53 -10.57
C VAL A 116 -12.90 -18.02 -10.27
N THR A 117 -12.41 -18.76 -11.25
CA THR A 117 -12.06 -20.19 -11.12
C THR A 117 -10.56 -20.43 -10.95
N TYR A 118 -9.74 -19.38 -11.06
CA TYR A 118 -8.29 -19.43 -10.90
C TYR A 118 -7.91 -19.65 -9.44
N ALA A 119 -6.77 -20.32 -9.20
CA ALA A 119 -6.18 -20.33 -7.86
C ALA A 119 -5.74 -18.90 -7.48
N LEU A 120 -5.90 -18.50 -6.21
CA LEU A 120 -5.62 -17.12 -5.79
C LEU A 120 -4.19 -16.67 -6.11
N ASN A 121 -3.22 -17.58 -6.05
CA ASN A 121 -1.81 -17.32 -6.35
C ASN A 121 -1.46 -17.31 -7.85
N THR A 122 -2.41 -17.63 -8.74
CA THR A 122 -2.21 -17.58 -10.20
C THR A 122 -2.87 -16.37 -10.86
N ILE A 123 -3.71 -15.63 -10.14
CA ILE A 123 -4.32 -14.38 -10.63
C ILE A 123 -3.22 -13.33 -10.75
N LYS A 124 -3.16 -12.66 -11.91
CA LYS A 124 -2.09 -11.70 -12.24
C LYS A 124 -2.60 -10.31 -12.52
N TYR A 125 -3.84 -10.19 -12.98
CA TYR A 125 -4.40 -8.94 -13.45
C TYR A 125 -5.70 -8.62 -12.72
N VAL A 126 -5.88 -7.34 -12.44
CA VAL A 126 -7.15 -6.76 -12.01
C VAL A 126 -7.54 -5.67 -12.98
N LYS A 127 -8.82 -5.60 -13.31
CA LYS A 127 -9.42 -4.56 -14.14
C LYS A 127 -10.49 -3.83 -13.35
N CYS A 128 -10.38 -2.51 -13.30
CA CYS A 128 -11.43 -1.65 -12.80
C CYS A 128 -12.11 -0.96 -13.98
N ASP A 129 -13.42 -1.14 -14.10
CA ASP A 129 -14.27 -0.42 -15.05
C ASP A 129 -15.11 0.60 -14.29
N VAL A 130 -15.21 1.82 -14.81
CA VAL A 130 -16.06 2.87 -14.24
C VAL A 130 -16.79 3.61 -15.34
N SER A 131 -18.07 3.88 -15.12
CA SER A 131 -18.90 4.68 -16.03
C SER A 131 -19.79 5.65 -15.30
N ARG A 132 -20.07 6.77 -15.96
CA ARG A 132 -20.97 7.81 -15.50
C ARG A 132 -21.84 8.26 -16.66
N GLY A 133 -23.14 7.99 -16.55
CA GLY A 133 -24.17 8.51 -17.42
C GLY A 133 -24.78 9.81 -16.92
N ASN A 134 -25.78 10.29 -17.66
CA ASN A 134 -26.55 11.49 -17.35
C ASN A 134 -25.69 12.78 -17.25
N ILE A 135 -24.64 12.90 -18.06
CA ILE A 135 -23.90 14.16 -18.19
C ILE A 135 -24.71 15.12 -19.05
N ALA A 136 -25.44 16.03 -18.39
CA ALA A 136 -26.18 17.07 -19.09
C ALA A 136 -25.23 18.00 -19.87
N ASN A 137 -25.56 18.26 -21.13
CA ASN A 137 -24.95 19.36 -21.89
C ASN A 137 -25.44 20.70 -21.33
N TRP A 138 -24.57 21.68 -21.23
CA TRP A 138 -24.90 23.04 -20.82
C TRP A 138 -25.49 23.86 -21.95
N PHE A 139 -24.95 23.75 -23.18
CA PHE A 139 -25.34 24.64 -24.29
C PHE A 139 -26.01 23.91 -25.44
N ALA A 140 -25.58 22.70 -25.78
CA ALA A 140 -26.14 21.92 -26.88
C ALA A 140 -27.63 21.62 -26.69
N GLN A 141 -28.13 21.61 -25.44
CA GLN A 141 -29.57 21.46 -25.17
C GLN A 141 -30.43 22.55 -25.80
N VAL A 142 -29.88 23.74 -26.12
CA VAL A 142 -30.60 24.82 -26.83
C VAL A 142 -31.08 24.35 -28.21
N LEU A 143 -30.36 23.43 -28.86
CA LEU A 143 -30.77 22.88 -30.16
C LEU A 143 -32.06 22.05 -30.07
N ASN A 144 -32.48 21.62 -28.86
CA ASN A 144 -33.75 20.92 -28.65
C ASN A 144 -34.97 21.83 -28.90
N ALA A 145 -34.79 23.14 -29.03
CA ALA A 145 -35.83 24.07 -29.43
C ALA A 145 -36.20 23.96 -30.93
N ILE A 146 -35.35 23.30 -31.73
CA ILE A 146 -35.60 23.08 -33.16
C ILE A 146 -36.39 21.77 -33.33
N PRO A 147 -37.59 21.80 -33.96
CA PRO A 147 -38.39 20.60 -34.17
C PRO A 147 -37.61 19.49 -34.88
N GLY A 148 -37.63 18.28 -34.31
CA GLY A 148 -36.92 17.12 -34.85
C GLY A 148 -35.48 16.93 -34.34
N ILE A 149 -34.94 17.84 -33.53
CA ILE A 149 -33.63 17.68 -32.87
C ILE A 149 -33.82 17.29 -31.41
N HIS A 150 -33.16 16.20 -31.00
CA HIS A 150 -33.17 15.71 -29.61
C HIS A 150 -31.75 15.38 -29.14
N ILE A 151 -31.16 16.29 -28.38
CA ILE A 151 -29.85 16.15 -27.71
C ILE A 151 -30.09 15.74 -26.27
N GLY A 152 -29.80 14.47 -25.98
CA GLY A 152 -29.87 13.86 -24.65
C GLY A 152 -28.62 14.10 -23.81
N ALA A 153 -28.63 13.56 -22.59
CA ALA A 153 -27.46 13.52 -21.74
C ALA A 153 -26.44 12.50 -22.26
N ASN A 154 -25.17 12.74 -21.98
CA ASN A 154 -24.07 11.87 -22.41
C ASN A 154 -23.66 10.88 -21.32
N THR A 155 -23.01 9.80 -21.73
CA THR A 155 -22.36 8.82 -20.86
C THR A 155 -20.89 8.73 -21.23
N VAL A 156 -20.03 8.72 -20.23
CA VAL A 156 -18.59 8.50 -20.38
C VAL A 156 -18.16 7.33 -19.49
N GLY A 157 -17.16 6.59 -19.95
CA GLY A 157 -16.56 5.50 -19.20
C GLY A 157 -15.05 5.51 -19.34
N ALA A 158 -14.40 4.88 -18.37
CA ALA A 158 -12.97 4.64 -18.32
C ALA A 158 -12.73 3.26 -17.73
N PHE A 159 -11.57 2.69 -18.03
CA PHE A 159 -11.12 1.47 -17.40
C PHE A 159 -9.61 1.51 -17.20
N ALA A 160 -9.13 0.68 -16.28
CA ALA A 160 -7.71 0.49 -16.05
C ALA A 160 -7.45 -0.97 -15.71
N VAL A 161 -6.33 -1.50 -16.20
CA VAL A 161 -5.84 -2.83 -15.84
C VAL A 161 -4.52 -2.65 -15.09
N ALA A 162 -4.32 -3.41 -14.03
CA ALA A 162 -3.08 -3.41 -13.27
C ALA A 162 -2.62 -4.83 -12.96
N THR A 163 -1.31 -4.96 -12.76
CA THR A 163 -0.63 -6.18 -12.32
C THR A 163 0.43 -5.81 -11.28
N THR A 164 1.18 -6.78 -10.77
CA THR A 164 2.31 -6.54 -9.88
C THR A 164 3.62 -6.92 -10.56
N THR A 165 4.66 -6.11 -10.38
CA THR A 165 6.02 -6.38 -10.88
C THR A 165 7.06 -6.04 -9.82
N SER A 166 8.30 -6.48 -9.99
CA SER A 166 9.40 -6.20 -9.07
C SER A 166 9.60 -4.70 -8.90
N ALA A 167 9.82 -4.25 -7.67
CA ALA A 167 9.95 -2.83 -7.34
C ALA A 167 11.33 -2.25 -7.70
N GLN A 168 11.35 -1.00 -8.20
CA GLN A 168 12.51 -0.09 -8.10
C GLN A 168 12.62 0.51 -6.71
N THR A 169 11.49 0.90 -6.12
CA THR A 169 11.43 1.46 -4.76
C THR A 169 10.25 0.88 -4.01
N THR A 170 10.43 0.62 -2.72
CA THR A 170 9.39 0.16 -1.77
C THR A 170 9.95 0.30 -0.35
N CYS A 171 9.13 0.23 0.69
CA CYS A 171 9.58 0.55 2.05
C CYS A 171 9.85 -0.70 2.91
N ALA A 172 11.00 -0.74 3.57
CA ALA A 172 11.38 -1.78 4.51
C ALA A 172 11.74 -1.21 5.89
N ILE A 173 11.59 -2.02 6.93
CA ILE A 173 12.03 -1.63 8.28
C ILE A 173 13.54 -1.83 8.42
N PRO A 174 14.22 -1.09 9.32
CA PRO A 174 15.68 -1.18 9.51
C PRO A 174 16.15 -2.45 10.25
N VAL A 175 15.68 -3.62 9.79
CA VAL A 175 15.99 -4.93 10.35
C VAL A 175 16.42 -5.85 9.22
N TYR A 176 17.52 -6.57 9.40
CA TYR A 176 17.94 -7.65 8.51
C TYR A 176 17.53 -9.01 9.08
N ILE A 177 17.39 -10.00 8.20
CA ILE A 177 17.22 -11.42 8.55
C ILE A 177 18.43 -12.20 8.03
N CYS A 178 18.94 -13.12 8.83
CA CYS A 178 20.02 -14.00 8.43
C CYS A 178 19.54 -15.06 7.44
N ARG A 179 20.36 -15.37 6.43
CA ARG A 179 20.16 -16.56 5.60
C ARG A 179 20.09 -17.80 6.51
N PRO A 180 19.19 -18.76 6.28
CA PRO A 180 18.97 -19.88 7.21
C PRO A 180 20.22 -20.67 7.62
N ASP A 181 21.17 -20.85 6.71
CA ASP A 181 22.44 -21.55 6.91
C ASP A 181 23.50 -20.72 7.67
N THR A 182 23.37 -19.39 7.69
CA THR A 182 24.26 -18.47 8.41
C THR A 182 23.59 -17.87 9.65
N ALA A 183 22.34 -18.24 9.91
CA ALA A 183 21.63 -17.95 11.14
C ALA A 183 22.22 -18.72 12.33
N THR A 184 21.90 -18.30 13.53
CA THR A 184 22.30 -19.01 14.75
C THR A 184 21.11 -19.15 15.69
N PRO A 185 20.72 -20.39 16.07
CA PRO A 185 21.20 -21.64 15.48
C PRO A 185 20.88 -21.69 13.97
N ALA A 186 21.71 -22.41 13.20
CA ALA A 186 21.42 -22.64 11.80
C ALA A 186 20.08 -23.36 11.65
N VAL A 187 19.36 -23.10 10.55
CA VAL A 187 18.06 -23.70 10.25
C VAL A 187 18.20 -24.57 8.99
N PRO A 188 18.60 -25.85 9.14
CA PRO A 188 18.71 -26.78 8.01
C PRO A 188 17.36 -26.93 7.31
N GLY A 189 17.35 -26.83 5.98
CA GLY A 189 16.13 -26.92 5.17
C GLY A 189 15.41 -25.59 4.93
N GLY A 190 15.92 -24.47 5.46
CA GLY A 190 15.37 -23.14 5.25
C GLY A 190 14.30 -22.74 6.27
N TYR A 191 13.89 -21.47 6.25
CA TYR A 191 12.80 -21.00 7.10
C TYR A 191 11.45 -21.54 6.60
N THR A 192 10.59 -21.92 7.55
CA THR A 192 9.21 -22.31 7.26
C THR A 192 8.26 -21.12 7.46
N ILE A 193 7.20 -21.02 6.65
CA ILE A 193 6.19 -19.98 6.81
C ILE A 193 5.51 -20.15 8.17
N GLY A 194 5.46 -19.08 8.97
CA GLY A 194 4.96 -19.09 10.34
C GLY A 194 6.04 -19.32 11.40
N GLN A 195 7.28 -19.61 11.02
CA GLN A 195 8.38 -19.74 11.97
C GLN A 195 8.69 -18.41 12.64
N TRP A 196 8.78 -18.40 13.97
CA TRP A 196 9.30 -17.26 14.71
C TRP A 196 10.82 -17.27 14.69
N LEU A 197 11.37 -16.15 14.24
CA LEU A 197 12.78 -15.83 14.19
C LEU A 197 13.12 -15.06 15.47
N THR A 198 14.21 -15.43 16.12
CA THR A 198 14.69 -14.76 17.32
C THR A 198 15.71 -13.68 16.96
N ALA A 199 15.72 -12.61 17.74
CA ALA A 199 16.73 -11.58 17.62
C ALA A 199 18.13 -12.11 17.95
N LYS A 200 19.15 -11.41 17.46
CA LYS A 200 20.57 -11.64 17.73
C LYS A 200 20.91 -11.74 19.23
N ILE A 201 21.14 -12.95 19.75
CA ILE A 201 21.62 -13.17 21.12
C ILE A 201 23.15 -13.00 21.15
N GLY A 202 23.63 -12.00 21.89
CA GLY A 202 25.05 -11.87 22.24
C GLY A 202 25.44 -12.97 23.24
N THR A 203 26.56 -13.66 23.02
CA THR A 203 27.08 -14.75 23.88
C THR A 203 27.51 -14.32 25.29
N SER A 204 27.31 -13.05 25.66
CA SER A 204 27.58 -12.53 26.99
C SER A 204 26.72 -11.28 27.18
N GLY A 205 25.80 -11.32 28.15
CA GLY A 205 24.78 -10.29 28.42
C GLY A 205 25.30 -8.86 28.46
N GLY A 206 25.40 -8.23 27.28
CA GLY A 206 26.10 -6.96 27.11
C GLY A 206 25.89 -6.33 25.73
N GLY A 207 24.78 -6.61 25.03
CA GLY A 207 24.39 -5.87 23.82
C GLY A 207 25.40 -5.91 22.65
N VAL A 208 26.26 -6.93 22.59
CA VAL A 208 27.16 -7.16 21.46
C VAL A 208 26.42 -7.98 20.40
N TYR A 209 26.56 -7.56 19.14
CA TYR A 209 26.02 -8.24 17.97
C TYR A 209 26.52 -9.72 17.91
N GLY A 210 25.73 -10.71 18.38
CA GLY A 210 26.03 -12.18 18.36
C GLY A 210 25.26 -13.09 17.37
N GLY A 211 24.84 -14.30 17.73
CA GLY A 211 24.27 -15.27 16.77
C GLY A 211 22.76 -15.43 16.92
N GLY A 212 21.93 -14.65 16.20
CA GLY A 212 20.49 -14.88 16.09
C GLY A 212 19.99 -14.89 14.65
N ASN A 213 18.67 -14.93 14.46
CA ASN A 213 18.05 -15.00 13.13
C ASN A 213 17.83 -13.61 12.50
N PHE A 214 17.74 -12.53 13.27
CA PHE A 214 17.57 -11.17 12.75
C PHE A 214 18.24 -10.11 13.64
N GLY A 215 18.46 -8.90 13.12
CA GLY A 215 19.04 -7.79 13.87
C GLY A 215 18.89 -6.44 13.17
N TRP A 216 19.38 -5.35 13.77
CA TRP A 216 19.26 -4.02 13.17
C TRP A 216 20.20 -3.83 11.98
N ALA A 217 19.74 -3.17 10.93
CA ALA A 217 20.57 -2.72 9.82
C ALA A 217 20.20 -1.30 9.39
N ASP A 218 21.22 -0.50 9.09
CA ASP A 218 21.04 0.70 8.28
C ASP A 218 20.91 0.29 6.82
N LEU A 219 19.73 0.57 6.24
CA LEU A 219 19.38 0.23 4.87
C LEU A 219 19.80 1.32 3.86
N SER A 220 20.37 2.44 4.30
CA SER A 220 20.76 3.55 3.43
C SER A 220 22.08 3.33 2.69
N GLY A 221 22.77 2.20 2.91
CA GLY A 221 24.04 1.86 2.24
C GLY A 221 25.27 2.58 2.79
N GLY A 222 25.19 3.14 4.00
CA GLY A 222 26.26 3.91 4.65
C GLY A 222 26.58 3.47 6.08
N LYS A 223 27.65 4.05 6.67
CA LYS A 223 28.06 3.84 8.07
C LYS A 223 27.19 4.65 9.07
N GLY A 224 25.87 4.63 8.90
CA GLY A 224 24.95 5.58 9.53
C GLY A 224 24.53 5.25 10.97
N ASN A 225 24.52 6.31 11.77
CA ASN A 225 24.16 6.38 13.19
C ASN A 225 22.67 6.11 13.47
N THR A 226 22.39 5.69 14.72
CA THR A 226 21.08 5.34 15.31
C THR A 226 19.88 6.29 15.03
N PRO A 227 20.01 7.63 14.91
CA PRO A 227 18.83 8.51 14.77
C PRO A 227 17.99 8.26 13.52
N ALA A 228 18.57 7.73 12.44
CA ALA A 228 17.83 7.40 11.22
C ALA A 228 16.86 6.21 11.42
N LEU A 229 17.25 5.22 12.22
CA LEU A 229 16.48 3.98 12.43
C LEU A 229 15.18 4.26 13.22
N ASP A 230 15.24 5.15 14.21
CA ASP A 230 14.09 5.58 15.00
C ASP A 230 13.00 6.19 14.10
N THR A 231 13.41 7.12 13.23
CA THR A 231 12.51 7.77 12.27
C THR A 231 11.94 6.77 11.26
N GLN A 232 12.75 5.85 10.75
CA GLN A 232 12.30 4.79 9.83
C GLN A 232 11.29 3.86 10.51
N LEU A 233 11.50 3.50 11.78
CA LEU A 233 10.57 2.68 12.54
C LEU A 233 9.27 3.42 12.87
N GLN A 234 9.31 4.73 13.17
CA GLN A 234 8.12 5.56 13.41
C GLN A 234 7.36 5.91 12.11
N GLY A 235 8.05 5.94 10.98
CA GLY A 235 7.48 6.22 9.66
C GLY A 235 7.15 4.96 8.85
N ALA A 236 7.19 5.10 7.53
CA ALA A 236 6.96 4.02 6.56
C ALA A 236 8.14 3.03 6.45
N GLY A 237 9.34 3.42 6.90
CA GLY A 237 10.58 2.66 6.73
C GLY A 237 11.58 3.39 5.83
N GLN A 238 12.63 2.68 5.41
CA GLN A 238 13.53 3.12 4.35
C GLN A 238 12.90 2.75 2.99
N CYS A 239 12.58 3.74 2.16
CA CYS A 239 11.90 3.49 0.88
C CYS A 239 12.84 3.44 -0.34
N ASN A 240 14.07 3.94 -0.19
CA ASN A 240 15.13 3.73 -1.17
C ASN A 240 15.92 2.49 -0.74
N LEU A 241 15.48 1.32 -1.20
CA LEU A 241 16.07 0.05 -0.79
C LEU A 241 17.41 -0.18 -1.47
N PRO A 242 18.37 -0.78 -0.74
CA PRO A 242 19.63 -1.20 -1.31
C PRO A 242 19.41 -2.29 -2.36
N ALA A 243 20.12 -2.20 -3.48
CA ALA A 243 20.15 -3.26 -4.47
C ALA A 243 20.81 -4.53 -3.88
N LEU A 244 20.59 -5.68 -4.50
CA LEU A 244 21.32 -6.90 -4.14
C LEU A 244 22.84 -6.66 -4.18
N ASN A 245 23.55 -7.37 -3.31
CA ASN A 245 25.00 -7.25 -3.07
C ASN A 245 25.46 -5.92 -2.47
N THR A 246 24.55 -4.98 -2.19
CA THR A 246 24.89 -3.77 -1.41
C THR A 246 25.13 -4.17 0.05
N GLN A 247 26.17 -3.60 0.65
CA GLN A 247 26.49 -3.80 2.06
C GLN A 247 25.56 -2.95 2.95
N ILE A 248 24.91 -3.62 3.91
CA ILE A 248 24.10 -2.99 4.95
C ILE A 248 24.54 -3.42 6.33
N GLY A 249 24.29 -2.58 7.33
CA GLY A 249 24.55 -2.93 8.73
C GLY A 249 24.76 -1.71 9.60
N THR A 250 24.79 -1.90 10.91
CA THR A 250 25.00 -0.83 11.89
C THR A 250 25.70 -1.38 13.13
N THR A 251 26.35 -0.51 13.90
CA THR A 251 27.11 -0.88 15.10
C THR A 251 26.40 -0.45 16.39
N GLY A 252 26.71 -1.13 17.50
CA GLY A 252 26.25 -0.77 18.85
C GLY A 252 24.82 -1.21 19.18
N ASN A 253 24.58 -1.36 20.49
CA ASN A 253 23.27 -1.71 21.02
C ASN A 253 22.26 -0.57 20.79
N LYS A 254 21.06 -0.90 20.32
CA LYS A 254 20.03 0.08 19.92
C LYS A 254 18.87 0.15 20.92
N ALA A 255 19.23 0.26 22.20
CA ALA A 255 18.28 0.31 23.32
C ALA A 255 17.18 1.39 23.18
N SER A 256 17.52 2.51 22.52
CA SER A 256 16.63 3.66 22.30
C SER A 256 15.53 3.44 21.27
N LEU A 257 15.52 2.32 20.52
CA LEU A 257 14.52 2.07 19.47
C LEU A 257 13.22 1.43 19.98
N SER A 258 13.15 1.09 21.27
CA SER A 258 11.97 0.45 21.87
C SER A 258 10.69 1.27 21.67
N ASP A 259 10.71 2.58 21.92
CA ASP A 259 9.54 3.45 21.71
C ASP A 259 9.08 3.45 20.24
N ALA A 260 10.01 3.52 19.28
CA ALA A 260 9.65 3.51 17.86
C ALA A 260 9.15 2.17 17.35
N TRP A 261 9.74 1.06 17.80
CA TRP A 261 9.21 -0.28 17.54
C TRP A 261 7.79 -0.41 18.10
N ASN A 262 7.63 -0.01 19.36
CA ASN A 262 6.39 -0.11 20.12
C ASN A 262 5.28 0.82 19.59
N SER A 263 5.63 1.90 18.88
CA SER A 263 4.66 2.74 18.16
C SER A 263 3.81 1.92 17.18
N ARG A 264 4.37 0.88 16.56
CA ARG A 264 3.65 -0.01 15.63
C ARG A 264 2.62 -0.87 16.36
N PHE A 265 2.86 -1.19 17.63
CA PHE A 265 1.92 -1.86 18.53
C PHE A 265 0.95 -0.89 19.21
N GLY A 266 1.09 0.41 18.99
CA GLY A 266 0.29 1.43 19.65
C GLY A 266 0.58 1.56 21.13
N ILE A 267 1.82 1.33 21.56
CA ILE A 267 2.23 1.45 22.96
C ILE A 267 3.01 2.76 23.13
N ALA A 268 2.59 3.60 24.08
CA ALA A 268 3.20 4.90 24.36
C ALA A 268 3.68 5.00 25.81
N THR A 269 4.93 5.42 26.02
CA THR A 269 5.56 5.56 27.34
C THR A 269 5.39 6.95 27.96
N ASN A 270 5.23 8.03 27.16
CA ASN A 270 4.85 9.42 27.56
C ASN A 270 4.70 10.40 26.36
N LYS A 271 4.59 9.88 25.12
CA LYS A 271 4.52 10.65 23.86
C LYS A 271 3.28 10.27 23.06
N THR A 272 2.88 11.10 22.09
CA THR A 272 1.84 10.73 21.12
C THR A 272 2.28 9.51 20.31
N THR A 273 1.42 8.50 20.21
CA THR A 273 1.71 7.15 19.71
C THR A 273 2.01 7.07 18.20
N GLY A 274 2.17 8.19 17.50
CA GLY A 274 2.29 8.21 16.04
C GLY A 274 1.11 7.50 15.36
N VAL A 275 1.31 6.98 14.15
CA VAL A 275 0.33 6.11 13.45
C VAL A 275 0.54 4.68 13.93
N THR A 276 -0.46 3.99 14.46
CA THR A 276 -0.30 2.60 14.92
C THR A 276 -0.50 1.61 13.77
N ASP A 277 -0.24 0.32 13.99
CA ASP A 277 -0.89 -0.71 13.18
C ASP A 277 -2.42 -0.71 13.44
N PHE A 278 -3.19 -1.47 12.66
CA PHE A 278 -4.60 -1.70 12.95
C PHE A 278 -4.83 -2.56 14.21
N THR A 279 -3.79 -3.21 14.76
CA THR A 279 -3.86 -3.88 16.06
C THR A 279 -2.60 -3.74 16.89
N GLY A 280 -2.79 -3.58 18.20
CA GLY A 280 -1.71 -3.65 19.19
C GLY A 280 -1.50 -5.03 19.79
N PHE A 281 -2.31 -6.03 19.41
CA PHE A 281 -2.31 -7.35 20.02
C PHE A 281 -0.93 -8.01 19.87
N ALA A 282 -0.29 -8.31 20.99
CA ALA A 282 1.03 -8.91 21.06
C ALA A 282 0.93 -10.43 21.21
N TYR A 283 1.80 -11.15 20.52
CA TYR A 283 1.91 -12.61 20.56
C TYR A 283 3.20 -12.97 21.28
N THR A 284 3.08 -13.45 22.51
CA THR A 284 4.20 -13.87 23.35
C THR A 284 4.01 -15.34 23.74
N SER A 285 4.96 -15.92 24.48
CA SER A 285 4.78 -17.25 25.07
C SER A 285 3.59 -17.33 26.05
N THR A 286 3.08 -16.18 26.56
CA THR A 286 1.90 -16.15 27.43
C THR A 286 0.59 -15.99 26.66
N THR A 287 0.57 -15.20 25.59
CA THR A 287 -0.66 -14.93 24.80
C THR A 287 -0.79 -15.82 23.57
N TRP A 288 0.26 -16.55 23.20
CA TRP A 288 0.29 -17.41 22.02
C TRP A 288 1.25 -18.59 22.23
N THR A 289 0.79 -19.61 22.96
CA THR A 289 1.61 -20.75 23.39
C THR A 289 2.20 -21.58 22.24
N ALA A 290 1.61 -21.51 21.03
CA ALA A 290 2.15 -22.18 19.85
C ALA A 290 3.47 -21.56 19.35
N GLN A 291 3.76 -20.29 19.70
CA GLN A 291 4.96 -19.53 19.31
C GLN A 291 5.34 -19.66 17.82
N SER A 292 4.32 -19.77 16.98
CA SER A 292 4.43 -19.93 15.54
C SER A 292 3.09 -19.59 14.90
N ASN A 293 3.14 -19.19 13.63
CA ASN A 293 1.99 -18.95 12.77
C ASN A 293 0.90 -18.05 13.40
N ALA A 294 1.29 -17.01 14.11
CA ALA A 294 0.38 -16.00 14.66
C ALA A 294 -0.31 -15.17 13.57
N TYR A 295 0.19 -15.16 12.33
CA TYR A 295 -0.46 -14.44 11.23
C TYR A 295 -1.91 -14.90 11.00
N ASN A 296 -2.12 -16.21 10.78
CA ASN A 296 -3.43 -16.79 10.47
C ASN A 296 -3.69 -18.16 11.15
N GLY A 297 -2.81 -18.59 12.04
CA GLY A 297 -2.94 -19.86 12.75
C GLY A 297 -3.91 -19.79 13.92
N THR A 298 -3.80 -20.79 14.80
CA THR A 298 -4.62 -20.95 16.00
C THR A 298 -3.72 -21.28 17.18
N SER A 299 -3.97 -20.66 18.33
CA SER A 299 -3.30 -20.95 19.58
C SER A 299 -4.20 -20.57 20.76
N THR A 300 -3.81 -21.03 21.94
CA THR A 300 -4.33 -20.54 23.21
C THR A 300 -3.32 -19.62 23.89
N ASP A 301 -3.77 -18.92 24.93
CA ASP A 301 -2.90 -18.33 25.94
C ASP A 301 -2.44 -19.39 26.97
N SER A 302 -1.60 -18.96 27.92
CA SER A 302 -1.09 -19.81 29.01
C SER A 302 -2.16 -20.29 30.00
N LYS A 303 -3.39 -19.78 29.90
CA LYS A 303 -4.56 -20.22 30.68
C LYS A 303 -5.48 -21.14 29.88
N GLY A 304 -5.14 -21.45 28.63
CA GLY A 304 -5.91 -22.33 27.75
C GLY A 304 -7.07 -21.63 27.02
N ALA A 305 -7.18 -20.30 27.08
CA ALA A 305 -8.20 -19.58 26.32
C ALA A 305 -7.76 -19.36 24.88
N SER A 306 -8.65 -19.58 23.91
CA SER A 306 -8.37 -19.33 22.48
C SER A 306 -8.10 -17.86 22.24
N GLN A 307 -7.04 -17.55 21.48
CA GLN A 307 -6.64 -16.18 21.17
C GLN A 307 -6.83 -15.87 19.69
N PRO A 308 -7.16 -14.61 19.32
CA PRO A 308 -7.26 -14.21 17.93
C PRO A 308 -5.87 -14.21 17.29
N ASN A 309 -5.75 -14.71 16.05
CA ASN A 309 -4.56 -14.48 15.23
C ASN A 309 -4.49 -13.03 14.73
N PHE A 310 -3.40 -12.67 14.06
CA PHE A 310 -3.15 -11.31 13.58
C PHE A 310 -4.26 -10.77 12.68
N LEU A 311 -4.74 -11.56 11.73
CA LEU A 311 -5.83 -11.15 10.85
C LEU A 311 -7.13 -10.88 11.63
N ALA A 312 -7.48 -11.74 12.58
CA ALA A 312 -8.67 -11.58 13.42
C ALA A 312 -8.54 -10.37 14.36
N ALA A 313 -7.37 -10.21 15.00
CA ALA A 313 -7.08 -9.09 15.90
C ALA A 313 -7.12 -7.74 15.16
N ARG A 314 -6.58 -7.68 13.94
CA ARG A 314 -6.65 -6.51 13.06
C ARG A 314 -8.08 -6.18 12.65
N LYS A 315 -8.87 -7.17 12.24
CA LYS A 315 -10.27 -6.95 11.86
C LYS A 315 -11.10 -6.37 13.01
N ALA A 316 -10.77 -6.71 14.25
CA ALA A 316 -11.44 -6.23 15.45
C ALA A 316 -10.76 -4.99 16.10
N TYR A 317 -9.72 -4.45 15.49
CA TYR A 317 -8.93 -3.33 16.01
C TYR A 317 -8.48 -3.53 17.47
N GLN A 318 -8.05 -4.74 17.81
CA GLN A 318 -7.73 -5.11 19.19
C GLN A 318 -6.51 -4.33 19.69
N PRO A 319 -6.59 -3.67 20.86
CA PRO A 319 -5.46 -2.96 21.43
C PRO A 319 -4.42 -3.92 22.02
N TYR A 320 -3.25 -3.38 22.39
CA TYR A 320 -2.26 -4.12 23.18
C TYR A 320 -2.85 -4.55 24.53
N GLN A 321 -2.66 -5.82 24.91
CA GLN A 321 -3.32 -6.42 26.08
C GLN A 321 -2.74 -5.94 27.43
N GLY A 322 -1.62 -5.21 27.40
CA GLY A 322 -0.92 -4.74 28.59
C GLY A 322 0.16 -5.71 29.08
N ASP A 323 1.16 -5.15 29.74
CA ASP A 323 2.37 -5.83 30.22
C ASP A 323 2.08 -7.05 31.12
N SER A 324 1.05 -6.96 31.98
CA SER A 324 0.67 -8.06 32.88
C SER A 324 0.10 -9.29 32.15
N VAL A 325 -0.60 -9.09 31.02
CA VAL A 325 -1.18 -10.17 30.22
C VAL A 325 -0.11 -10.79 29.32
N THR A 326 0.74 -9.97 28.73
CA THR A 326 1.77 -10.38 27.77
C THR A 326 3.03 -10.92 28.41
N GLY A 327 3.21 -10.70 29.72
CA GLY A 327 4.43 -11.05 30.44
C GLY A 327 5.63 -10.17 30.07
N LEU A 328 5.38 -9.00 29.46
CA LEU A 328 6.41 -8.06 29.03
C LEU A 328 6.52 -6.88 30.00
N SER A 329 7.64 -6.15 29.96
CA SER A 329 7.81 -4.88 30.69
C SER A 329 8.13 -3.75 29.72
N THR A 330 7.13 -3.33 28.92
CA THR A 330 7.25 -2.19 28.01
C THR A 330 7.21 -0.85 28.74
N LYS A 331 6.58 -0.79 29.92
CA LYS A 331 6.27 0.44 30.68
C LYS A 331 5.41 1.47 29.93
N GLY A 332 4.86 1.09 28.78
CA GLY A 332 3.96 1.94 28.01
C GLY A 332 2.49 1.59 28.26
N THR A 333 1.62 2.47 27.78
CA THR A 333 0.17 2.29 27.78
C THR A 333 -0.33 2.06 26.36
N ALA A 334 -1.33 1.20 26.22
CA ALA A 334 -1.98 0.96 24.94
C ALA A 334 -2.74 2.20 24.48
N ALA A 335 -2.71 2.49 23.18
CA ALA A 335 -3.54 3.51 22.57
C ALA A 335 -5.04 3.15 22.66
N SER A 336 -5.89 4.14 22.40
CA SER A 336 -7.33 3.91 22.32
C SER A 336 -7.71 3.04 21.12
N GLN A 337 -8.83 2.32 21.19
CA GLN A 337 -9.34 1.55 20.05
C GLN A 337 -9.58 2.42 18.80
N ALA A 338 -10.00 3.67 18.96
CA ALA A 338 -10.17 4.62 17.86
C ALA A 338 -8.83 4.93 17.15
N THR A 339 -7.71 4.92 17.88
CA THR A 339 -6.38 5.09 17.29
C THR A 339 -6.04 3.92 16.37
N TYR A 340 -6.36 2.69 16.77
CA TYR A 340 -6.15 1.51 15.93
C TYR A 340 -7.07 1.47 14.70
N GLN A 341 -8.30 2.00 14.80
CA GLN A 341 -9.19 2.14 13.63
C GLN A 341 -8.63 3.09 12.57
N ALA A 342 -7.89 4.12 13.00
CA ALA A 342 -7.16 5.05 12.15
C ALA A 342 -5.72 4.59 11.85
N GLY A 343 -5.37 3.35 12.20
CA GLY A 343 -4.05 2.76 11.99
C GLY A 343 -3.71 2.56 10.50
N ALA A 344 -2.56 1.95 10.27
CA ALA A 344 -2.07 1.60 8.94
C ALA A 344 -1.44 0.20 8.92
N ASP A 345 -1.08 -0.32 7.75
CA ASP A 345 -0.24 -1.52 7.65
C ASP A 345 1.18 -1.23 8.13
N ARG A 346 1.49 -1.57 9.38
CA ARG A 346 2.79 -1.27 9.99
C ARG A 346 3.49 -2.49 10.59
N ARG A 347 2.84 -3.63 10.77
CA ARG A 347 3.48 -4.82 11.37
C ARG A 347 3.83 -5.92 10.38
N LEU A 348 3.21 -5.91 9.20
CA LEU A 348 3.59 -6.80 8.09
C LEU A 348 4.54 -6.03 7.17
N VAL A 349 5.82 -6.38 7.21
CA VAL A 349 6.91 -5.53 6.73
C VAL A 349 7.96 -6.31 5.95
N LEU A 350 8.73 -5.58 5.13
CA LEU A 350 9.87 -6.11 4.41
C LEU A 350 11.15 -6.01 5.25
N ALA A 351 12.00 -7.02 5.13
CA ALA A 351 13.34 -7.05 5.71
C ALA A 351 14.33 -7.73 4.74
N PRO A 352 15.52 -7.17 4.49
CA PRO A 352 16.53 -7.83 3.66
C PRO A 352 17.07 -9.10 4.31
N ILE A 353 17.31 -10.10 3.48
CA ILE A 353 18.02 -11.33 3.84
C ILE A 353 19.52 -11.11 3.58
N VAL A 354 20.37 -11.42 4.55
CA VAL A 354 21.83 -11.22 4.47
C VAL A 354 22.59 -12.46 4.92
N ASP A 355 23.83 -12.59 4.46
CA ASP A 355 24.77 -13.56 5.00
C ASP A 355 25.28 -13.08 6.36
N CYS A 356 24.81 -13.70 7.44
CA CYS A 356 25.16 -13.26 8.79
C CYS A 356 26.56 -13.68 9.25
N SER A 357 27.26 -14.55 8.50
CA SER A 357 28.63 -14.93 8.83
C SER A 357 29.58 -13.72 8.75
N THR A 358 29.30 -12.74 7.89
CA THR A 358 30.14 -11.54 7.73
C THR A 358 30.08 -10.59 8.93
N PHE A 359 29.01 -10.65 9.74
CA PHE A 359 28.91 -9.85 10.96
C PHE A 359 29.81 -10.36 12.10
N SER A 360 30.36 -11.57 11.97
CA SER A 360 31.29 -12.15 12.96
C SER A 360 32.74 -11.69 12.77
N THR A 361 33.04 -11.03 11.64
CA THR A 361 34.39 -10.53 11.34
C THR A 361 34.71 -9.30 12.21
N PRO A 362 35.77 -9.34 13.05
CA PRO A 362 36.14 -8.20 13.89
C PRO A 362 36.28 -6.91 13.08
N GLY A 363 35.62 -5.83 13.53
CA GLY A 363 35.65 -4.52 12.87
C GLY A 363 34.72 -4.38 11.66
N THR A 364 34.04 -5.45 11.21
CA THR A 364 33.11 -5.43 10.08
C THR A 364 31.70 -5.74 10.59
N HIS A 365 30.82 -4.74 10.51
CA HIS A 365 29.42 -4.85 10.93
C HIS A 365 28.48 -4.67 9.74
N GLN A 366 28.84 -5.26 8.61
CA GLN A 366 28.09 -5.15 7.36
C GLN A 366 27.95 -6.52 6.69
N ALA A 367 26.86 -6.69 5.98
CA ALA A 367 26.56 -7.88 5.20
C ALA A 367 25.88 -7.50 3.88
N ASN A 368 26.10 -8.32 2.86
CA ASN A 368 25.49 -8.11 1.54
C ASN A 368 24.02 -8.53 1.57
N VAL A 369 23.16 -7.71 0.95
CA VAL A 369 21.76 -8.07 0.70
C VAL A 369 21.70 -9.17 -0.36
N THR A 370 21.08 -10.29 -0.02
CA THR A 370 20.93 -11.48 -0.88
C THR A 370 19.49 -11.70 -1.35
N GLY A 371 18.52 -11.10 -0.67
CA GLY A 371 17.11 -11.21 -0.98
C GLY A 371 16.26 -10.38 -0.03
N TRP A 372 14.94 -10.54 -0.08
CA TRP A 372 13.99 -9.79 0.72
C TRP A 372 12.91 -10.73 1.26
N ALA A 373 12.66 -10.69 2.56
CA ALA A 373 11.62 -11.48 3.21
C ALA A 373 10.42 -10.61 3.57
N CYS A 374 9.24 -11.21 3.51
CA CYS A 374 8.07 -10.72 4.22
C CYS A 374 8.09 -11.25 5.66
N VAL A 375 7.91 -10.36 6.64
CA VAL A 375 7.84 -10.74 8.05
C VAL A 375 6.74 -10.01 8.79
N LEU A 376 6.20 -10.67 9.81
CA LEU A 376 5.28 -10.09 10.76
C LEU A 376 6.01 -9.77 12.07
N MET A 377 5.91 -8.54 12.55
CA MET A 377 6.32 -8.16 13.90
C MET A 377 5.31 -8.71 14.90
N VAL A 378 5.69 -9.64 15.77
CA VAL A 378 4.72 -10.38 16.61
C VAL A 378 4.62 -9.84 18.05
N ASP A 379 5.70 -9.31 18.61
CA ASP A 379 5.72 -8.79 19.98
C ASP A 379 6.46 -7.44 20.12
N PRO A 380 6.09 -6.62 21.12
CA PRO A 380 6.73 -5.34 21.39
C PRO A 380 8.06 -5.52 22.14
N MET A 381 8.92 -4.51 22.00
CA MET A 381 10.19 -4.42 22.70
C MET A 381 9.99 -4.05 24.17
N GLN A 382 10.75 -4.70 25.06
CA GLN A 382 10.81 -4.33 26.47
C GLN A 382 11.60 -3.04 26.71
N GLN A 383 11.34 -2.37 27.84
CA GLN A 383 12.07 -1.19 28.26
C GLN A 383 13.58 -1.45 28.34
N GLY A 384 14.39 -0.44 28.00
CA GLY A 384 15.84 -0.58 27.87
C GLY A 384 16.27 -1.19 26.53
N GLY A 385 15.30 -1.39 25.62
CA GLY A 385 15.47 -1.92 24.28
C GLY A 385 16.16 -3.27 24.24
N ASN A 386 15.78 -4.12 25.19
CA ASN A 386 16.17 -5.52 25.19
C ASN A 386 15.51 -6.22 23.99
N ILE A 387 16.30 -6.42 22.93
CA ILE A 387 15.86 -7.14 21.74
C ILE A 387 15.84 -8.65 21.96
N ASP A 388 16.46 -9.17 23.03
CA ASP A 388 16.61 -10.61 23.31
C ASP A 388 15.26 -11.34 23.52
N THR A 389 14.17 -10.59 23.55
CA THR A 389 12.80 -11.10 23.71
C THR A 389 11.89 -10.85 22.51
N VAL A 390 12.44 -10.24 21.44
CA VAL A 390 11.66 -9.85 20.27
C VAL A 390 11.70 -10.91 19.19
N HIS A 391 10.53 -11.18 18.60
CA HIS A 391 10.41 -12.11 17.49
C HIS A 391 9.86 -11.45 16.24
N LEU A 392 10.28 -12.01 15.10
CA LEU A 392 9.67 -11.79 13.80
C LEU A 392 9.13 -13.11 13.29
N GLU A 393 7.92 -13.15 12.77
CA GLU A 393 7.39 -14.33 12.10
C GLU A 393 7.70 -14.28 10.60
N TYR A 394 8.42 -15.30 10.10
CA TYR A 394 8.74 -15.43 8.69
C TYR A 394 7.48 -15.75 7.87
N ARG A 395 7.19 -14.93 6.86
CA ARG A 395 6.00 -15.07 5.99
C ARG A 395 6.34 -15.42 4.54
N GLY A 396 7.60 -15.77 4.25
CA GLY A 396 8.07 -16.14 2.93
C GLY A 396 8.99 -15.09 2.30
N ASP A 397 9.57 -15.44 1.16
CA ASP A 397 10.29 -14.49 0.31
C ASP A 397 9.27 -13.49 -0.27
N SER A 398 9.60 -12.20 -0.19
CA SER A 398 8.74 -11.12 -0.65
C SER A 398 8.48 -11.11 -2.16
N SER A 399 9.30 -11.80 -2.94
CA SER A 399 9.18 -11.94 -4.39
C SER A 399 8.29 -13.11 -4.82
N LEU A 400 7.93 -14.01 -3.91
CA LEU A 400 7.13 -15.19 -4.23
C LEU A 400 5.62 -14.90 -4.21
N PRO A 401 4.85 -15.47 -5.17
CA PRO A 401 3.40 -15.53 -5.07
C PRO A 401 2.98 -16.20 -3.75
N GLY A 402 2.01 -15.62 -3.04
CA GLY A 402 1.56 -16.05 -1.72
C GLY A 402 2.23 -15.33 -0.55
N SER A 403 3.19 -14.43 -0.79
CA SER A 403 3.74 -13.55 0.24
C SER A 403 2.68 -12.51 0.66
N PRO A 404 2.30 -12.41 1.95
CA PRO A 404 1.25 -11.49 2.37
C PRO A 404 1.67 -10.01 2.40
N CYS A 405 2.96 -9.69 2.19
CA CYS A 405 3.43 -8.30 2.16
C CYS A 405 2.98 -7.61 0.87
N ALA A 406 1.87 -6.89 0.94
CA ALA A 406 1.36 -6.01 -0.11
C ALA A 406 2.14 -4.68 -0.11
N THR A 407 3.03 -4.48 -1.07
CA THR A 407 3.93 -3.32 -1.08
C THR A 407 3.56 -2.28 -2.14
N GLN A 408 4.05 -1.05 -1.97
CA GLN A 408 3.79 0.08 -2.85
C GLN A 408 5.11 0.73 -3.25
N GLY A 409 5.17 1.25 -4.47
CA GLY A 409 6.30 2.04 -4.93
C GLY A 409 6.46 2.01 -6.45
N MET A 410 7.64 2.37 -6.95
CA MET A 410 7.86 2.47 -8.39
C MET A 410 8.13 1.09 -8.98
N PRO A 411 7.48 0.72 -10.09
CA PRO A 411 7.74 -0.55 -10.76
C PRO A 411 9.11 -0.56 -11.42
N GLY A 412 9.81 -1.69 -11.33
CA GLY A 412 11.07 -1.97 -12.01
C GLY A 412 10.96 -2.99 -13.12
N ALA A 413 12.12 -3.43 -13.61
CA ALA A 413 12.19 -4.45 -14.64
C ALA A 413 11.50 -5.74 -14.16
N SER A 414 10.79 -6.43 -15.05
CA SER A 414 10.09 -7.69 -14.76
C SER A 414 11.04 -8.83 -14.38
N THR A 415 12.33 -8.70 -14.65
CA THR A 415 13.41 -9.62 -14.21
C THR A 415 14.02 -9.21 -12.87
N GLY A 416 13.52 -8.14 -12.24
CA GLY A 416 14.02 -7.64 -10.98
C GLY A 416 13.79 -8.66 -9.86
N VAL A 417 14.73 -8.71 -8.94
CA VAL A 417 14.67 -9.56 -7.75
C VAL A 417 14.39 -8.67 -6.55
N GLY A 418 13.13 -8.65 -6.11
CA GLY A 418 12.68 -7.75 -5.05
C GLY A 418 11.17 -7.87 -4.81
N PRO A 419 10.67 -7.14 -3.80
CA PRO A 419 9.24 -7.12 -3.49
C PRO A 419 8.41 -6.64 -4.69
N LEU A 420 7.19 -7.16 -4.80
CA LEU A 420 6.28 -6.80 -5.89
C LEU A 420 5.47 -5.54 -5.55
N VAL A 421 5.32 -4.65 -6.53
CA VAL A 421 4.52 -3.41 -6.45
C VAL A 421 3.54 -3.32 -7.63
N PRO A 422 2.38 -2.66 -7.45
CA PRO A 422 1.38 -2.53 -8.50
C PRO A 422 1.84 -1.62 -9.64
N VAL A 423 1.47 -1.98 -10.88
CA VAL A 423 1.72 -1.20 -12.09
C VAL A 423 0.54 -1.28 -13.04
N LEU A 424 0.22 -0.17 -13.70
CA LEU A 424 -0.78 -0.13 -14.77
C LEU A 424 -0.26 -0.86 -16.01
N VAL A 425 -1.13 -1.66 -16.59
CA VAL A 425 -0.92 -2.31 -17.88
C VAL A 425 -1.76 -1.55 -18.88
N GLN A 426 -1.09 -0.78 -19.74
CA GLN A 426 -1.73 0.00 -20.80
C GLN A 426 -1.59 -0.70 -22.15
#